data_AF-A0A7Y5STH8-F1
#
_entry.id   AF-A0A7Y5STH8-F1
#
_cell.length_a   1.000
_cell.length_b   1.000
_cell.length_c   1.000
_cell.angle_alpha   90.00
_cell.angle_beta   90.00
_cell.angle_gamma   90.00
#
_symmetry.space_group_name_H-M   'P 1'
#
loop_
_entity.id
_entity.type
_entity.pdbx_description
1 polymer ?
#
loop_
_entity_poly.entity_id
_entity_poly.type
_entity_poly.pdbx_seq_one_letter_code
_entity_poly.pdbx_strand_id
1 'polypeptide(L)'
;MLRIRMQRLGRRNRPFYRIAAMDQRTRRNGSVVEQLGLYDPLASDPSKQIVLNEERIKYWISVGAQPSETVRDFLANRALIEKGDWEKDRAWNREHVKKKAEAAAAAPADEKKK
;
A
#
# COMPACT_ATOMS: atom_id res chain seq x y z
N MET A 1 -15.91 6.17 9.65
CA MET A 1 -15.75 4.76 9.22
C MET A 1 -14.33 4.35 9.54
N LEU A 2 -14.17 3.17 10.14
CA LEU A 2 -12.87 2.64 10.47
C LEU A 2 -12.15 2.17 9.21
N ARG A 3 -10.90 2.61 9.03
CA ARG A 3 -10.06 2.22 7.90
C ARG A 3 -8.73 1.69 8.39
N ILE A 4 -8.26 0.62 7.75
CA ILE A 4 -6.90 0.14 7.93
C ILE A 4 -6.03 0.87 6.89
N ARG A 5 -5.19 1.78 7.34
CA ARG A 5 -4.38 2.64 6.45
C ARG A 5 -2.95 2.81 6.96
N MET A 6 -2.09 3.29 6.07
CA MET A 6 -0.70 3.55 6.36
C MET A 6 -0.49 4.97 6.91
N GLN A 7 0.19 5.06 8.04
CA GLN A 7 0.74 6.30 8.56
C GLN A 7 2.17 6.46 8.09
N ARG A 8 2.51 7.62 7.54
CA ARG A 8 3.86 7.90 7.06
C ARG A 8 4.70 8.46 8.20
N LEU A 9 5.75 7.75 8.53
CA LEU A 9 6.82 8.12 9.44
C LEU A 9 8.16 8.13 8.67
N GLY A 10 9.24 8.40 9.40
CA GLY A 10 10.60 8.40 8.87
C GLY A 10 11.11 9.81 8.55
N ARG A 11 12.24 9.85 7.84
CA ARG A 11 12.95 11.08 7.48
C ARG A 11 12.80 11.35 5.98
N ARG A 12 13.26 12.52 5.53
CA ARG A 12 13.42 12.79 4.09
C ARG A 12 14.27 11.68 3.46
N ASN A 13 13.84 11.13 2.33
CA ASN A 13 14.48 10.04 1.58
C ASN A 13 14.57 8.68 2.31
N ARG A 14 13.99 8.52 3.51
CA ARG A 14 13.82 7.22 4.20
C ARG A 14 12.38 7.13 4.73
N PRO A 15 11.38 6.83 3.88
CA PRO A 15 10.02 6.64 4.32
C PRO A 15 9.89 5.34 5.12
N PHE A 16 9.13 5.40 6.21
CA PHE A 16 8.77 4.25 7.02
C PHE A 16 7.27 4.32 7.30
N TYR A 17 6.56 3.20 7.27
CA TYR A 17 5.12 3.22 7.43
C TYR A 17 4.65 2.34 8.59
N ARG A 18 3.67 2.83 9.32
CA ARG A 18 2.90 2.03 10.29
C ARG A 18 1.55 1.71 9.69
N ILE A 19 1.13 0.45 9.79
CA ILE A 19 -0.20 0.02 9.37
C ILE A 19 -1.09 0.05 10.61
N ALA A 20 -2.18 0.81 10.55
CA ALA A 20 -2.98 1.10 11.72
C ALA A 20 -4.47 1.14 11.38
N ALA A 21 -5.30 0.71 12.34
CA ALA A 21 -6.75 0.90 12.30
C ALA A 21 -7.09 2.27 12.91
N MET A 22 -7.73 3.13 12.14
CA MET A 22 -8.12 4.46 12.58
C MET A 22 -9.36 4.97 11.84
N ASP A 23 -10.11 5.90 12.44
CA ASP A 23 -11.25 6.50 11.75
C ASP A 23 -10.77 7.34 10.56
N GLN A 24 -11.46 7.22 9.43
CA GLN A 24 -11.20 7.97 8.20
C GLN A 24 -11.05 9.48 8.41
N ARG A 25 -11.85 10.08 9.31
CA ARG A 25 -11.88 11.52 9.59
C ARG A 25 -10.63 12.02 10.31
N THR A 26 -9.86 11.12 10.92
CA THR A 26 -8.62 11.51 11.61
C THR A 26 -7.54 11.92 10.60
N ARG A 27 -6.61 12.80 11.01
CA ARG A 27 -5.43 13.15 10.20
C ARG A 27 -4.57 11.91 9.92
N ARG A 28 -3.76 11.92 8.84
CA ARG A 28 -2.92 10.78 8.44
C ARG A 28 -2.06 10.22 9.59
N ASN A 29 -1.39 11.10 10.34
CA ASN A 29 -0.56 10.74 11.49
C ASN A 29 -1.28 11.06 12.81
N GLY A 30 -2.59 10.82 12.87
CA GLY A 30 -3.45 11.15 14.00
C GLY A 30 -3.53 10.05 15.05
N SER A 31 -4.50 10.19 15.96
CA SER A 31 -4.81 9.16 16.95
C SER A 31 -5.20 7.85 16.27
N VAL A 32 -4.68 6.76 16.81
CA VAL A 32 -4.81 5.41 16.28
C VAL A 32 -5.59 4.58 17.28
N VAL A 33 -6.52 3.75 16.81
CA VAL A 33 -7.23 2.80 17.66
C VAL A 33 -6.30 1.65 18.00
N GLU A 34 -5.69 1.05 16.98
CA GLU A 34 -4.72 -0.03 17.15
C GLU A 34 -3.66 -0.04 16.04
N GLN A 35 -2.42 -0.32 16.41
CA GLN A 35 -1.33 -0.54 15.47
C GLN A 35 -1.28 -2.02 15.06
N LEU A 36 -1.46 -2.28 13.77
CA LEU A 36 -1.60 -3.64 13.22
C LEU A 36 -0.32 -4.14 12.54
N GLY A 37 0.62 -3.24 12.24
CA GLY A 37 1.88 -3.64 11.62
C GLY A 37 2.79 -2.50 11.21
N LEU A 38 3.84 -2.87 10.49
CA LEU A 38 4.93 -2.02 10.00
C LEU A 38 5.21 -2.36 8.54
N TYR A 39 5.58 -1.35 7.77
CA TYR A 39 6.04 -1.49 6.40
C TYR A 39 7.27 -0.60 6.15
N ASP A 40 8.40 -1.22 5.83
CA ASP A 40 9.63 -0.54 5.42
C ASP A 40 9.92 -0.84 3.94
N PRO A 41 9.62 0.08 3.00
CA PRO A 41 9.86 -0.14 1.58
C PRO A 41 11.34 -0.30 1.22
N LEU A 42 12.26 0.17 2.06
CA LEU A 42 13.69 0.19 1.79
C LEU A 42 14.46 -0.87 2.60
N ALA A 43 13.76 -1.86 3.15
CA ALA A 43 14.38 -3.05 3.72
C ALA A 43 14.91 -3.94 2.59
N SER A 44 16.15 -4.41 2.72
CA SER A 44 16.78 -5.30 1.73
C SER A 44 16.13 -6.69 1.70
N ASP A 45 15.62 -7.16 2.85
CA ASP A 45 14.96 -8.46 2.98
C ASP A 45 13.44 -8.32 2.73
N PRO A 46 12.88 -8.99 1.70
CA PRO A 46 11.43 -8.96 1.43
C PRO A 46 10.58 -9.42 2.62
N SER A 47 11.06 -10.39 3.40
CA SER A 47 10.36 -10.92 4.56
C SER A 47 10.28 -9.94 5.74
N LYS A 48 11.25 -9.02 5.86
CA LYS A 48 11.26 -7.98 6.92
C LYS A 48 10.61 -6.68 6.45
N GLN A 49 10.33 -6.58 5.14
CA GLN A 49 9.71 -5.41 4.54
C GLN A 49 8.33 -5.14 5.15
N ILE A 50 7.58 -6.20 5.50
CA ILE A 50 6.23 -6.11 6.05
C ILE A 50 6.12 -6.97 7.30
N VAL A 51 5.69 -6.37 8.40
CA VAL A 51 5.35 -7.07 9.65
C VAL A 51 3.90 -6.79 9.96
N LEU A 52 3.06 -7.81 10.06
CA LEU A 52 1.62 -7.69 10.26
C LEU A 52 1.17 -8.62 11.39
N ASN A 53 0.28 -8.14 12.25
CA ASN A 53 -0.45 -8.96 13.20
C ASN A 53 -1.72 -9.50 12.53
N GLU A 54 -1.65 -10.73 12.05
CA GLU A 54 -2.68 -11.35 11.21
C GLU A 54 -3.99 -11.57 11.96
N GLU A 55 -3.92 -11.95 13.24
CA GLU A 55 -5.09 -12.19 14.08
C GLU A 55 -5.92 -10.93 14.27
N ARG A 56 -5.25 -9.82 14.61
CA ARG A 56 -5.91 -8.53 14.84
C ARG A 56 -6.46 -7.95 13.55
N ILE A 57 -5.77 -8.14 12.43
CA ILE A 57 -6.25 -7.71 11.12
C ILE A 57 -7.54 -8.45 10.73
N LYS A 58 -7.58 -9.78 10.90
CA LYS A 58 -8.79 -10.58 10.66
C LYS A 58 -9.97 -10.10 11.49
N TYR A 59 -9.73 -9.81 12.78
CA TYR A 59 -10.74 -9.23 13.66
C TYR A 59 -11.26 -7.88 13.14
N TRP A 60 -10.38 -6.94 12.76
CA TRP A 60 -10.85 -5.64 12.28
C TRP A 60 -11.59 -5.73 10.95
N ILE A 61 -11.20 -6.64 10.07
CA ILE A 61 -11.92 -6.90 8.82
C ILE A 61 -13.31 -7.46 9.13
N SER A 62 -13.45 -8.39 10.08
CA SER A 62 -14.77 -8.94 10.45
C SER A 62 -15.70 -7.90 11.08
N VAL A 63 -15.13 -6.90 11.77
CA VAL A 63 -15.86 -5.74 12.30
C VAL A 63 -16.25 -4.72 11.20
N GLY A 64 -15.79 -4.92 9.96
CA GLY A 64 -16.12 -4.07 8.82
C GLY A 64 -15.12 -2.95 8.53
N ALA A 65 -13.89 -3.06 9.04
CA ALA A 65 -12.83 -2.10 8.71
C ALA A 65 -12.42 -2.23 7.23
N GLN A 66 -12.40 -1.10 6.52
CA GLN A 66 -12.06 -1.07 5.10
C GLN A 66 -10.55 -0.81 4.91
N PRO A 67 -9.78 -1.73 4.30
CA PRO A 67 -8.36 -1.50 4.03
C PRO A 67 -8.15 -0.47 2.90
N SER A 68 -7.08 0.32 2.99
CA SER A 68 -6.61 1.14 1.86
C SER A 68 -6.01 0.27 0.75
N GLU A 69 -5.93 0.79 -0.48
CA GLU A 69 -5.49 0.03 -1.66
C GLU A 69 -4.18 -0.75 -1.45
N THR A 70 -3.11 -0.08 -1.04
CA THR A 70 -1.80 -0.73 -0.83
C THR A 70 -1.81 -1.74 0.32
N VAL A 71 -2.54 -1.44 1.40
CA VAL A 71 -2.68 -2.38 2.52
C VAL A 71 -3.40 -3.62 2.06
N ARG A 72 -4.42 -3.47 1.22
CA ARG A 72 -5.18 -4.60 0.69
C ARG A 72 -4.31 -5.55 -0.13
N ASP A 73 -3.29 -5.03 -0.82
CA ASP A 73 -2.32 -5.87 -1.52
C ASP A 73 -1.47 -6.70 -0.59
N PHE A 74 -1.00 -6.08 0.49
CA PHE A 74 -0.23 -6.80 1.50
C PHE A 74 -1.07 -7.93 2.12
N LEU A 75 -2.36 -7.68 2.33
CA LEU A 75 -3.28 -8.69 2.85
C LEU A 75 -3.60 -9.78 1.83
N ALA A 76 -3.82 -9.43 0.56
CA ALA A 76 -4.04 -10.38 -0.52
C ALA A 76 -2.81 -11.26 -0.78
N ASN A 77 -1.60 -10.69 -0.74
CA ASN A 77 -0.34 -11.43 -0.90
C ASN A 77 -0.11 -12.42 0.25
N ARG A 78 -0.71 -12.19 1.42
CA ARG A 78 -0.68 -13.11 2.57
C ARG A 78 -1.92 -14.02 2.67
N ALA A 79 -2.77 -14.02 1.64
CA ALA A 79 -4.02 -14.79 1.62
C ALA A 79 -4.97 -14.51 2.81
N LEU A 80 -4.92 -13.29 3.37
CA LEU A 80 -5.79 -12.86 4.48
C LEU A 80 -7.14 -12.34 4.01
N ILE A 81 -7.24 -11.92 2.73
CA ILE A 81 -8.46 -11.45 2.07
C ILE A 81 -8.47 -12.06 0.67
N GLU A 82 -9.66 -12.45 0.19
CA GLU A 82 -9.82 -12.86 -1.21
C GLU A 82 -9.55 -11.69 -2.16
N LYS A 83 -8.90 -11.99 -3.28
CA LYS A 83 -8.66 -11.06 -4.39
C LYS A 83 -9.96 -10.80 -5.19
N GLY A 84 -11.04 -10.41 -4.52
CA GLY A 84 -12.28 -10.02 -5.18
C GLY A 84 -12.12 -8.73 -6.01
N ASP A 85 -12.93 -8.65 -7.09
CA ASP A 85 -13.23 -7.62 -8.12
C ASP A 85 -12.25 -6.49 -8.47
N TRP A 86 -11.45 -6.00 -7.54
CA TRP A 86 -10.43 -4.95 -7.72
C TRP A 86 -9.18 -5.38 -8.49
N GLU A 87 -8.93 -6.69 -8.61
CA GLU A 87 -7.84 -7.18 -9.45
C GLU A 87 -8.10 -6.79 -10.93
N LYS A 88 -9.38 -6.63 -11.30
CA LYS A 88 -9.82 -6.08 -12.59
C LYS A 88 -9.47 -4.60 -12.73
N ASP A 89 -9.69 -3.78 -11.69
CA ASP A 89 -9.33 -2.35 -11.69
C ASP A 89 -7.81 -2.13 -11.78
N ARG A 90 -7.02 -3.03 -11.19
CA ARG A 90 -5.55 -3.03 -11.24
C ARG A 90 -4.99 -3.47 -12.58
N ALA A 91 -5.61 -4.46 -13.22
CA ALA A 91 -5.20 -4.92 -14.54
C ALA A 91 -5.21 -3.76 -15.54
N TRP A 92 -6.27 -2.94 -15.51
CA TRP A 92 -6.38 -1.72 -16.29
C TRP A 92 -5.22 -0.75 -16.02
N ASN A 93 -4.95 -0.42 -14.75
CA ASN A 93 -3.84 0.48 -14.39
C ASN A 93 -2.47 -0.07 -14.80
N ARG A 94 -2.23 -1.38 -14.64
CA ARG A 94 -0.94 -2.02 -14.95
C ARG A 94 -0.68 -2.07 -16.46
N GLU A 95 -1.71 -2.31 -17.27
CA GLU A 95 -1.62 -2.18 -18.73
C GLU A 95 -1.35 -0.75 -19.17
N HIS A 96 -2.03 0.24 -18.58
CA HIS A 96 -1.82 1.65 -18.93
C HIS A 96 -0.41 2.13 -18.56
N VAL A 97 0.11 1.71 -17.40
CA VAL A 97 1.50 2.01 -17.00
C VAL A 97 2.51 1.32 -17.92
N LYS A 98 2.30 0.06 -18.29
CA LYS A 98 3.15 -0.64 -19.28
C LYS A 98 3.14 0.06 -20.64
N LYS A 99 1.96 0.37 -21.16
CA LYS A 99 1.77 1.04 -22.45
C LYS A 99 2.39 2.43 -22.47
N LYS A 100 2.31 3.16 -21.34
CA LYS A 100 3.00 4.45 -21.16
C LYS A 100 4.52 4.29 -21.07
N ALA A 101 5.02 3.26 -20.39
CA ALA A 101 6.45 2.97 -20.30
C ALA A 101 7.04 2.56 -21.67
N GLU A 102 6.32 1.75 -22.45
CA GLU A 102 6.68 1.38 -23.81
C GLU A 102 6.64 2.59 -24.76
N ALA A 103 5.63 3.46 -24.65
CA ALA A 103 5.58 4.71 -25.42
C ALA A 103 6.72 5.69 -25.05
N ALA A 104 7.10 5.75 -23.77
CA ALA A 104 8.24 6.56 -23.32
C ALA A 104 9.60 5.97 -23.76
N ALA A 105 9.70 4.63 -23.87
CA ALA A 105 10.90 3.96 -24.39
C ALA A 105 11.00 4.04 -25.92
N ALA A 106 9.87 4.18 -26.63
CA ALA A 106 9.81 4.34 -28.08
C ALA A 106 9.91 5.81 -28.55
N ALA A 107 9.85 6.78 -27.63
CA ALA A 107 10.11 8.18 -27.96
C ALA A 107 11.61 8.35 -28.22
N PRO A 108 12.04 8.85 -29.40
CA PRO A 108 13.44 9.09 -29.67
C PRO A 108 13.97 10.12 -28.66
N ALA A 109 15.11 9.81 -28.04
CA ALA A 109 15.83 10.76 -27.19
C ALA A 109 16.30 11.91 -28.09
N ASP A 110 15.55 13.01 -28.09
CA ASP A 110 15.89 14.20 -28.87
C ASP A 110 17.20 14.78 -28.34
N GLU A 111 18.25 14.53 -29.12
CA GLU A 111 19.60 15.01 -28.94
C GLU A 111 19.61 16.53 -29.13
N LYS A 112 20.28 17.23 -28.21
CA LYS A 112 20.77 18.63 -28.29
C LYS A 112 19.79 19.73 -27.83
N LYS A 113 20.24 20.47 -26.81
CA LYS A 113 20.58 21.88 -27.06
C LYS A 113 21.79 22.32 -26.23
N LYS A 114 22.71 22.91 -27.00
CA LYS A 114 24.03 23.45 -26.69
C LYS A 114 23.95 24.76 -25.92
#